data_AF-A0AA39QN36-F1
#
_entry.id   AF-A0AA39QN36-F1
#
_cell.length_a   1.000
_cell.length_b   1.000
_cell.length_c   1.000
_cell.angle_alpha   90.00
_cell.angle_beta   90.00
_cell.angle_gamma   90.00
#
_symmetry.space_group_name_H-M   'P 1'
#
loop_
_entity.id
_entity.type
_entity.pdbx_description
1 polymer ?
#
loop_
_entity_poly.entity_id
_entity_poly.type
_entity_poly.pdbx_seq_one_letter_code
_entity_poly.pdbx_strand_id
1 'polypeptide(L)'
;MHENLFKQPDPMADQRKHRPYTSSKRRADPRQPMVETYIWVEEQRWATAQWVFEQQMRTVYGPSLDEKQRAAAERRRADEHRHVVEEIIAGRRSRKFRSKERPLKMTWADYQTRWQAIYSSSSPLSFSSIPWPQKIQPTTPSDISPSAIASFIFAYPGTQSRKERIRSAQLTWHPDRFQRLLGRIVPEEREKIKEGAGVVARVLNDLK
;
A
#
# COMPACT_ATOMS: atom_id res chain seq x y z
N MET A 1 30.19 -21.09 27.21
CA MET A 1 29.03 -20.36 27.75
C MET A 1 27.82 -21.22 27.47
N HIS A 2 27.16 -21.66 28.55
CA HIS A 2 25.94 -22.45 28.52
C HIS A 2 24.78 -21.62 27.98
N GLU A 3 23.85 -22.21 27.23
CA GLU A 3 22.40 -22.01 27.45
C GLU A 3 21.50 -22.96 26.64
N ASN A 4 20.69 -23.71 27.40
CA ASN A 4 19.32 -24.19 27.20
C ASN A 4 18.88 -24.71 25.81
N LEU A 5 18.60 -26.00 25.60
CA LEU A 5 17.66 -26.91 26.29
C LEU A 5 16.17 -26.51 26.12
N PHE A 6 15.61 -26.75 24.92
CA PHE A 6 14.17 -26.93 24.71
C PHE A 6 13.96 -27.95 23.57
N LYS A 7 14.12 -29.24 23.89
CA LYS A 7 13.63 -30.32 23.03
C LYS A 7 12.13 -30.45 23.27
N GLN A 8 11.35 -30.20 22.22
CA GLN A 8 9.93 -30.58 22.17
C GLN A 8 9.81 -32.11 22.29
N PRO A 9 8.83 -32.64 23.03
CA PRO A 9 8.64 -34.09 23.15
C PRO A 9 8.05 -34.67 21.85
N ASP A 10 8.68 -35.73 21.36
CA ASP A 10 8.22 -36.54 20.22
C ASP A 10 6.79 -37.09 20.47
N PRO A 11 5.84 -36.93 19.54
CA PRO A 11 4.45 -37.39 19.68
C PRO A 11 4.26 -38.90 19.46
N MET A 12 5.34 -39.69 19.45
CA MET A 12 5.34 -41.12 19.11
C MET A 12 6.09 -42.00 20.11
N ALA A 13 6.29 -41.53 21.35
CA ALA A 13 7.09 -42.24 22.36
C ALA A 13 6.28 -42.91 23.48
N ASP A 14 4.99 -43.19 23.31
CA ASP A 14 4.21 -43.98 24.28
C ASP A 14 3.55 -45.21 23.65
N GLN A 15 4.38 -46.08 23.09
CA GLN A 15 4.00 -47.43 22.67
C GLN A 15 4.43 -48.52 23.66
N ARG A 16 4.71 -48.20 24.94
CA ARG A 16 5.20 -49.20 25.90
C ARG A 16 4.63 -49.06 27.29
N LYS A 17 3.30 -49.10 27.44
CA LYS A 17 2.66 -49.51 28.70
C LYS A 17 1.42 -50.38 28.48
N HIS A 18 1.57 -51.48 27.74
CA HIS A 18 0.80 -52.69 28.03
C HIS A 18 1.79 -53.80 28.36
N ARG A 19 2.12 -53.89 29.65
CA ARG A 19 2.78 -55.06 30.21
C ARG A 19 1.68 -56.11 30.37
N PRO A 20 1.71 -57.27 29.68
CA PRO A 20 0.72 -58.30 29.96
C PRO A 20 0.92 -58.76 31.40
N TYR A 21 -0.17 -58.83 32.17
CA TYR A 21 -0.17 -59.36 33.52
C TYR A 21 0.33 -60.82 33.46
N THR A 22 1.54 -61.05 33.95
CA THR A 22 2.11 -62.41 34.04
C THR A 22 1.39 -63.14 35.17
N SER A 23 0.41 -63.98 34.81
CA SER A 23 -0.23 -64.91 35.73
C SER A 23 0.83 -65.85 36.30
N SER A 24 1.07 -65.74 37.60
CA SER A 24 2.00 -66.61 38.31
C SER A 24 1.38 -68.00 38.41
N LYS A 25 2.09 -69.01 37.88
CA LYS A 25 1.76 -70.44 37.95
C LYS A 25 1.39 -70.84 39.39
N ARG A 26 0.09 -70.91 39.69
CA ARG A 26 -0.43 -71.68 40.83
C ARG A 26 -1.00 -72.99 40.30
N ARG A 27 -0.76 -74.05 41.06
CA ARG A 27 -1.11 -75.44 40.76
C ARG A 27 -2.59 -75.53 40.38
N ALA A 28 -2.86 -76.27 39.30
CA ALA A 28 -4.20 -76.47 38.75
C ALA A 28 -5.13 -77.13 39.77
N ASP A 29 -6.21 -76.43 40.13
CA ASP A 29 -7.39 -76.97 40.80
C ASP A 29 -8.42 -77.33 39.71
N PRO A 30 -8.85 -78.60 39.58
CA PRO A 30 -9.64 -79.06 38.44
C PRO A 30 -11.14 -78.68 38.47
N ARG A 31 -11.58 -77.70 39.30
CA ARG A 31 -13.01 -77.39 39.48
C ARG A 31 -13.48 -75.97 39.14
N GLN A 32 -12.77 -75.16 38.35
CA GLN A 32 -13.32 -73.88 37.86
C GLN A 32 -12.91 -73.50 36.43
N PRO A 33 -13.60 -73.98 35.38
CA PRO A 33 -13.34 -73.55 33.99
C PRO A 33 -14.31 -72.45 33.47
N MET A 34 -14.95 -71.65 34.33
CA MET A 34 -16.13 -70.85 33.92
C MET A 34 -16.15 -69.36 34.29
N VAL A 35 -15.11 -68.81 34.93
CA VAL A 35 -15.10 -67.37 35.29
C VAL A 35 -14.04 -66.58 34.51
N GLU A 36 -12.92 -67.22 34.14
CA GLU A 36 -11.81 -66.58 33.42
C GLU A 36 -12.10 -66.40 31.92
N THR A 37 -12.91 -67.29 31.34
CA THR A 37 -13.42 -67.18 29.96
C THR A 37 -14.51 -66.12 29.82
N TYR A 38 -15.30 -65.88 30.87
CA TYR A 38 -16.38 -64.88 30.85
C TYR A 38 -15.83 -63.45 30.87
N ILE A 39 -14.77 -63.20 31.66
CA ILE A 39 -14.09 -61.89 31.74
C ILE A 39 -13.41 -61.53 30.39
N TRP A 40 -12.76 -62.50 29.74
CA TRP A 40 -12.13 -62.29 28.42
C TRP A 40 -13.13 -61.96 27.31
N VAL A 41 -14.31 -62.61 27.31
CA VAL A 41 -15.37 -62.34 26.33
C VAL A 41 -16.02 -60.98 26.58
N GLU A 42 -16.22 -60.59 27.84
CA GLU A 42 -16.77 -59.28 28.19
C GLU A 42 -15.80 -58.15 27.84
N GLU A 43 -14.50 -58.31 28.11
CA GLU A 43 -13.48 -57.29 27.79
C GLU A 43 -13.34 -57.05 26.28
N GLN A 44 -13.40 -58.12 25.46
CA GLN A 44 -13.48 -58.00 24.00
C GLN A 44 -14.77 -57.32 23.54
N ARG A 45 -15.91 -57.59 24.21
CA ARG A 45 -17.20 -56.93 23.91
C ARG A 45 -17.21 -55.45 24.28
N TRP A 46 -16.60 -55.07 25.40
CA TRP A 46 -16.46 -53.67 25.80
C TRP A 46 -15.48 -52.92 24.91
N ALA A 47 -14.34 -53.53 24.55
CA ALA A 47 -13.38 -52.93 23.61
C ALA A 47 -13.98 -52.76 22.20
N THR A 48 -14.72 -53.75 21.70
CA THR A 48 -15.42 -53.63 20.41
C THR A 48 -16.56 -52.63 20.47
N ALA A 49 -17.33 -52.59 21.55
CA ALA A 49 -18.37 -51.57 21.76
C ALA A 49 -17.79 -50.16 21.82
N GLN A 50 -16.66 -49.96 22.52
CA GLN A 50 -15.95 -48.67 22.57
C GLN A 50 -15.41 -48.28 21.20
N TRP A 51 -14.80 -49.21 20.47
CA TRP A 51 -14.29 -48.95 19.12
C TRP A 51 -15.42 -48.60 18.15
N VAL A 52 -16.54 -49.34 18.17
CA VAL A 52 -17.72 -49.04 17.34
C VAL A 52 -18.31 -47.68 17.71
N PHE A 53 -18.41 -47.37 19.01
CA PHE A 53 -18.90 -46.07 19.47
C PHE A 53 -17.97 -44.92 19.03
N GLU A 54 -16.66 -45.10 19.13
CA GLU A 54 -15.67 -44.12 18.68
C GLU A 54 -15.70 -43.93 17.15
N GLN A 55 -15.85 -45.02 16.38
CA GLN A 55 -16.05 -44.93 14.93
C GLN A 55 -17.35 -44.20 14.58
N GLN A 56 -18.45 -44.51 15.26
CA GLN A 56 -19.74 -43.84 15.08
C GLN A 56 -19.66 -42.35 15.45
N MET A 57 -18.96 -42.00 16.54
CA MET A 57 -18.73 -40.61 16.93
C MET A 57 -17.84 -39.89 15.92
N ARG A 58 -16.79 -40.54 15.42
CA ARG A 58 -15.93 -39.98 14.37
C ARG A 58 -16.70 -39.72 13.07
N THR A 59 -17.60 -40.62 12.66
CA THR A 59 -18.39 -40.44 11.45
C THR A 59 -19.44 -39.34 11.61
N VAL A 60 -20.07 -39.22 12.77
CA VAL A 60 -21.11 -38.22 13.04
C VAL A 60 -20.52 -36.83 13.30
N TYR A 61 -19.44 -36.72 14.08
CA TYR A 61 -18.88 -35.43 14.53
C TYR A 61 -17.62 -34.98 13.77
N GLY A 62 -16.91 -35.89 13.10
CA GLY A 62 -15.73 -35.57 12.29
C GLY A 62 -16.00 -34.53 11.19
N PRO A 63 -17.05 -34.70 10.35
CA PRO A 63 -17.37 -33.74 9.30
C PRO A 63 -17.64 -32.33 9.83
N SER A 64 -18.30 -32.21 11.00
CA SER A 64 -18.61 -30.92 11.62
C SER A 64 -17.35 -30.19 12.12
N LEU A 65 -16.37 -30.94 12.64
CA LEU A 65 -15.09 -30.38 13.08
C LEU A 65 -14.24 -29.94 11.88
N ASP A 66 -14.21 -30.75 10.83
CA ASP A 66 -13.49 -30.44 9.59
C ASP A 66 -14.09 -29.21 8.89
N GLU A 67 -15.42 -29.09 8.85
CA GLU A 67 -16.12 -27.94 8.28
C GLU A 67 -15.82 -26.65 9.05
N LYS A 68 -15.84 -26.70 10.40
CA LYS A 68 -15.47 -25.55 11.23
C LYS A 68 -14.01 -25.13 11.03
N GLN A 69 -13.10 -26.10 10.91
CA GLN A 69 -11.69 -25.80 10.63
C GLN A 69 -11.49 -25.18 9.24
N ARG A 70 -12.17 -25.69 8.22
CA ARG A 70 -12.14 -25.15 6.86
C ARG A 70 -12.70 -23.72 6.82
N ALA A 71 -13.86 -23.49 7.45
CA ALA A 71 -14.46 -22.16 7.53
C ALA A 71 -13.56 -21.16 8.27
N ALA A 72 -12.88 -21.58 9.33
CA ALA A 72 -11.91 -20.74 10.04
C ALA A 72 -10.68 -20.41 9.17
N ALA A 73 -10.17 -21.38 8.42
CA ALA A 73 -9.05 -21.18 7.50
C ALA A 73 -9.43 -20.26 6.33
N GLU A 74 -10.65 -20.41 5.78
CA GLU A 74 -11.16 -19.55 4.72
C GLU A 74 -11.35 -18.11 5.20
N ARG A 75 -11.90 -17.91 6.40
CA ARG A 75 -12.01 -16.57 7.02
C ARG A 75 -10.64 -15.93 7.22
N ARG A 76 -9.65 -16.69 7.71
CA ARG A 76 -8.28 -16.18 7.85
C ARG A 76 -7.69 -15.74 6.50
N ARG A 77 -7.84 -16.55 5.45
CA ARG A 77 -7.38 -16.21 4.10
C ARG A 77 -8.10 -14.98 3.55
N ALA A 78 -9.40 -14.86 3.78
CA ALA A 78 -10.20 -13.72 3.35
C ALA A 78 -9.76 -12.42 4.05
N ASP A 79 -9.52 -12.48 5.37
CA ASP A 79 -9.04 -11.35 6.16
C ASP A 79 -7.61 -10.94 5.76
N GLU A 80 -6.71 -11.91 5.54
CA GLU A 80 -5.37 -11.67 5.02
C GLU A 80 -5.41 -11.00 3.64
N HIS A 81 -6.22 -11.54 2.72
CA HIS A 81 -6.38 -10.95 1.38
C HIS A 81 -6.95 -9.53 1.47
N ARG A 82 -7.93 -9.30 2.35
CA ARG A 82 -8.49 -7.97 2.59
C ARG A 82 -7.45 -6.99 3.13
N HIS A 83 -6.64 -7.40 4.11
CA HIS A 83 -5.58 -6.57 4.67
C HIS A 83 -4.54 -6.20 3.61
N VAL A 84 -4.10 -7.16 2.78
CA VAL A 84 -3.18 -6.92 1.66
C VAL A 84 -3.76 -5.92 0.66
N VAL A 85 -5.04 -6.07 0.28
CA VAL A 85 -5.70 -5.13 -0.63
C VAL A 85 -5.82 -3.73 -0.02
N GLU A 86 -6.22 -3.63 1.25
CA GLU A 86 -6.28 -2.35 1.97
C GLU A 86 -4.90 -1.70 2.08
N GLU A 87 -3.84 -2.46 2.33
CA GLU A 87 -2.46 -1.98 2.40
C GLU A 87 -1.95 -1.51 1.03
N ILE A 88 -2.27 -2.22 -0.06
CA ILE A 88 -1.95 -1.79 -1.43
C ILE A 88 -2.66 -0.48 -1.78
N ILE A 89 -3.95 -0.36 -1.44
CA ILE A 89 -4.75 0.85 -1.68
C ILE A 89 -4.23 2.01 -0.82
N ALA A 90 -3.96 1.78 0.47
CA ALA A 90 -3.41 2.77 1.39
C ALA A 90 -1.99 3.19 1.00
N GLY A 91 -1.15 2.26 0.56
CA GLY A 91 0.20 2.51 0.06
C GLY A 91 0.19 3.32 -1.25
N ARG A 92 -0.76 3.07 -2.15
CA ARG A 92 -0.99 3.90 -3.35
C ARG A 92 -1.46 5.31 -2.98
N ARG A 93 -2.40 5.44 -2.04
CA ARG A 93 -2.88 6.74 -1.53
C ARG A 93 -1.75 7.53 -0.86
N SER A 94 -0.95 6.87 -0.03
CA SER A 94 0.19 7.46 0.70
C SER A 94 1.32 7.88 -0.24
N ARG A 95 1.70 7.07 -1.23
CA ARG A 95 2.65 7.48 -2.29
C ARG A 95 2.15 8.66 -3.10
N LYS A 96 0.85 8.68 -3.46
CA LYS A 96 0.22 9.80 -4.18
C LYS A 96 0.12 11.07 -3.34
N PHE A 97 0.17 10.96 -2.00
CA PHE A 97 0.16 12.09 -1.06
C PHE A 97 1.57 12.57 -0.69
N ARG A 98 2.54 11.66 -0.50
CA ARG A 98 3.96 11.96 -0.22
C ARG A 98 4.71 12.52 -1.44
N SER A 99 4.29 12.18 -2.66
CA SER A 99 4.86 12.72 -3.90
C SER A 99 4.39 14.15 -4.22
N LYS A 100 3.54 14.76 -3.39
CA LYS A 100 3.24 16.18 -3.48
C LYS A 100 4.22 16.91 -2.57
N GLU A 101 5.40 17.24 -3.10
CA GLU A 101 6.15 18.37 -2.56
C GLU A 101 5.15 19.51 -2.35
N ARG A 102 5.16 20.14 -1.16
CA ARG A 102 4.19 21.20 -0.88
C ARG A 102 4.31 22.22 -2.01
N PRO A 103 3.26 22.41 -2.84
CA PRO A 103 3.38 23.30 -3.97
C PRO A 103 3.75 24.69 -3.43
N LEU A 104 4.90 25.23 -3.85
CA LEU A 104 5.32 26.55 -3.44
C LEU A 104 4.20 27.51 -3.86
N LYS A 105 3.52 28.09 -2.86
CA LYS A 105 2.51 29.12 -3.06
C LYS A 105 3.23 30.41 -3.41
N MET A 106 3.27 30.74 -4.69
CA MET A 106 3.88 31.96 -5.20
C MET A 106 2.96 33.15 -4.93
N THR A 107 3.48 34.19 -4.27
CA THR A 107 2.80 35.50 -4.21
C THR A 107 3.19 36.37 -5.41
N TRP A 108 2.46 37.46 -5.63
CA TRP A 108 2.82 38.39 -6.72
C TRP A 108 4.21 39.02 -6.52
N ALA A 109 4.57 39.36 -5.28
CA ALA A 109 5.89 39.90 -4.97
C ALA A 109 7.00 38.89 -5.32
N ASP A 110 6.81 37.61 -4.99
CA ASP A 110 7.76 36.55 -5.34
C ASP A 110 7.93 36.39 -6.85
N TYR A 111 6.81 36.46 -7.59
CA TYR A 111 6.80 36.40 -9.05
C TYR A 111 7.65 37.53 -9.65
N GLN A 112 7.50 38.77 -9.16
CA GLN A 112 8.30 39.90 -9.63
C GLN A 112 9.78 39.74 -9.27
N THR A 113 10.09 39.35 -8.03
CA THR A 113 11.46 39.14 -7.57
C THR A 113 12.17 38.08 -8.40
N ARG A 114 11.50 36.98 -8.74
CA ARG A 114 12.06 35.92 -9.59
C ARG A 114 12.30 36.39 -11.02
N TRP A 115 11.39 37.18 -11.59
CA TRP A 115 11.62 37.78 -12.90
C TRP A 115 12.84 38.71 -12.89
N GLN A 116 12.99 39.55 -11.86
CA GLN A 116 14.17 40.40 -11.71
C GLN A 116 15.45 39.57 -11.56
N ALA A 117 15.42 38.49 -10.77
CA ALA A 117 16.56 37.60 -10.62
C ALA A 117 16.99 36.96 -11.96
N ILE A 118 16.03 36.61 -12.83
CA ILE A 118 16.33 36.08 -14.17
C ILE A 118 17.02 37.13 -15.04
N TYR A 119 16.54 38.38 -15.02
CA TYR A 119 17.13 39.46 -15.82
C TYR A 119 18.51 39.89 -15.30
N SER A 120 18.73 39.86 -13.99
CA SER A 120 20.00 40.28 -13.37
C SER A 120 21.07 39.19 -13.34
N SER A 121 20.70 37.91 -13.31
CA SER A 121 21.64 36.79 -13.36
C SER A 121 21.93 36.39 -14.80
N SER A 122 23.06 35.70 -15.04
CA SER A 122 23.37 35.02 -16.31
C SER A 122 23.28 33.48 -16.21
N SER A 123 22.89 32.95 -15.05
CA SER A 123 22.86 31.52 -14.76
C SER A 123 21.93 30.73 -15.70
N PRO A 124 22.21 29.43 -15.92
CA PRO A 124 21.33 28.55 -16.69
C PRO A 124 19.94 28.47 -16.07
N LEU A 125 18.92 28.49 -16.92
CA LEU A 125 17.51 28.45 -16.50
C LEU A 125 16.92 27.06 -16.73
N SER A 126 16.20 26.58 -15.72
CA SER A 126 15.40 25.36 -15.77
C SER A 126 13.89 25.68 -15.76
N PHE A 127 13.04 24.70 -16.06
CA PHE A 127 11.58 24.84 -16.07
C PHE A 127 11.05 25.34 -14.72
N SER A 128 11.64 24.87 -13.62
CA SER A 128 11.26 25.29 -12.26
C SER A 128 11.76 26.70 -11.89
N SER A 129 12.83 27.17 -12.55
CA SER A 129 13.38 28.52 -12.36
C SER A 129 12.47 29.59 -12.97
N ILE A 130 11.71 29.25 -14.02
CA ILE A 130 10.79 30.18 -14.66
C ILE A 130 9.60 30.49 -13.73
N PRO A 131 9.32 31.76 -13.42
CA PRO A 131 8.15 32.15 -12.65
C PRO A 131 6.91 32.12 -13.54
N TRP A 132 6.23 30.97 -13.57
CA TRP A 132 4.96 30.81 -14.27
C TRP A 132 3.87 31.67 -13.61
N PRO A 133 2.92 32.23 -14.38
CA PRO A 133 1.91 33.14 -13.83
C PRO A 133 0.78 32.34 -13.17
N GLN A 134 1.10 31.51 -12.16
CA GLN A 134 0.14 30.74 -11.38
C GLN A 134 0.62 30.59 -9.93
N LYS A 135 -0.33 30.46 -9.00
CA LYS A 135 -0.02 30.36 -7.55
C LYS A 135 0.79 29.12 -7.21
N ILE A 136 0.59 28.03 -7.93
CA ILE A 136 1.29 26.77 -7.74
C ILE A 136 2.27 26.62 -8.91
N GLN A 137 3.56 26.57 -8.62
CA GLN A 137 4.55 26.42 -9.67
C GLN A 137 4.43 25.04 -10.34
N PRO A 138 4.23 24.98 -11.67
CA PRO A 138 4.14 23.73 -12.40
C PRO A 138 5.51 23.05 -12.46
N THR A 139 5.52 21.73 -12.57
CA THR A 139 6.72 20.94 -12.84
C THR A 139 6.79 20.45 -14.28
N THR A 140 5.63 20.40 -14.94
CA THR A 140 5.49 19.98 -16.33
C THR A 140 4.59 20.97 -17.10
N PRO A 141 4.72 21.05 -18.44
CA PRO A 141 3.86 21.93 -19.24
C PRO A 141 2.37 21.60 -19.10
N SER A 142 2.02 20.32 -18.88
CA SER A 142 0.63 19.86 -18.65
C SER A 142 0.02 20.38 -17.36
N ASP A 143 0.82 20.77 -16.37
CA ASP A 143 0.34 21.35 -15.10
C ASP A 143 -0.10 22.82 -15.27
N ILE A 144 0.13 23.43 -16.44
CA ILE A 144 -0.23 24.82 -16.72
C ILE A 144 -1.71 24.91 -17.06
N SER A 145 -2.50 25.40 -16.11
CA SER A 145 -3.94 25.58 -16.28
C SER A 145 -4.32 27.00 -16.72
N PRO A 146 -5.14 27.16 -17.78
CA PRO A 146 -5.66 28.46 -18.20
C PRO A 146 -6.39 29.22 -17.08
N SER A 147 -7.20 28.52 -16.29
CA SER A 147 -7.98 29.14 -15.21
C SER A 147 -7.09 29.61 -14.06
N ALA A 148 -6.00 28.89 -13.77
CA ALA A 148 -5.01 29.28 -12.78
C ALA A 148 -4.26 30.54 -13.21
N ILE A 149 -3.90 30.64 -14.50
CA ILE A 149 -3.25 31.83 -15.08
C ILE A 149 -4.15 33.05 -14.97
N ALA A 150 -5.39 32.95 -15.45
CA ALA A 150 -6.35 34.06 -15.41
C ALA A 150 -6.55 34.55 -13.97
N SER A 151 -6.76 33.60 -13.03
CA SER A 151 -6.94 33.92 -11.61
C SER A 151 -5.72 34.60 -11.00
N PHE A 152 -4.50 34.20 -11.38
CA PHE A 152 -3.28 34.80 -10.85
C PHE A 152 -3.06 36.22 -11.38
N ILE A 153 -3.22 36.44 -12.69
CA ILE A 153 -3.08 37.77 -13.31
C ILE A 153 -4.11 38.77 -12.75
N PHE A 154 -5.35 38.32 -12.51
CA PHE A 154 -6.38 39.18 -11.93
C PHE A 154 -6.29 39.36 -10.41
N ALA A 155 -5.67 38.42 -9.69
CA ALA A 155 -5.41 38.56 -8.25
C ALA A 155 -4.31 39.58 -7.91
N TYR A 156 -3.65 40.16 -8.92
CA TYR A 156 -2.63 41.19 -8.74
C TYR A 156 -3.16 42.40 -7.95
N PRO A 157 -2.54 42.76 -6.79
CA PRO A 157 -2.84 44.02 -6.11
C PRO A 157 -2.21 45.18 -6.89
N GLY A 158 -3.04 46.00 -7.53
CA GLY A 158 -2.59 47.18 -8.27
C GLY A 158 -3.75 48.04 -8.77
N THR A 159 -3.48 49.31 -9.06
CA THR A 159 -4.45 50.27 -9.61
C THR A 159 -4.69 50.08 -11.12
N GLN A 160 -3.91 49.22 -11.78
CA GLN A 160 -4.01 48.96 -13.21
C GLN A 160 -5.34 48.27 -13.57
N SER A 161 -5.90 48.70 -14.70
CA SER A 161 -7.10 48.10 -15.28
C SER A 161 -6.84 46.66 -15.75
N ARG A 162 -7.92 45.88 -15.89
CA ARG A 162 -7.85 44.49 -16.38
C ARG A 162 -7.09 44.36 -17.70
N LYS A 163 -7.33 45.28 -18.63
CA LYS A 163 -6.71 45.31 -19.97
C LYS A 163 -5.21 45.60 -19.90
N GLU A 164 -4.78 46.50 -19.02
CA GLU A 164 -3.35 46.82 -18.85
C GLU A 164 -2.56 45.65 -18.27
N ARG A 165 -3.15 44.91 -17.33
CA ARG A 165 -2.54 43.71 -16.74
C ARG A 165 -2.34 42.60 -17.77
N ILE A 166 -3.34 42.38 -18.63
CA ILE A 166 -3.22 41.40 -19.72
C ILE A 166 -2.14 41.85 -20.70
N ARG A 167 -2.13 43.13 -21.09
CA ARG A 167 -1.11 43.66 -22.02
C ARG A 167 0.31 43.53 -21.45
N SER A 168 0.54 43.82 -20.17
CA SER A 168 1.87 43.69 -19.56
C SER A 168 2.32 42.23 -19.46
N ALA A 169 1.41 41.31 -19.15
CA ALA A 169 1.67 39.88 -19.17
C ALA A 169 2.00 39.38 -20.59
N GLN A 170 1.23 39.80 -21.59
CA GLN A 170 1.48 39.47 -23.00
C GLN A 170 2.86 39.95 -23.46
N LEU A 171 3.27 41.18 -23.10
CA LEU A 171 4.60 41.69 -23.43
C LEU A 171 5.73 40.88 -22.78
N THR A 172 5.48 40.26 -21.63
CA THR A 172 6.48 39.44 -20.93
C THR A 172 6.59 38.05 -21.55
N TRP A 173 5.44 37.45 -21.87
CA TRP A 173 5.35 36.12 -22.48
C TRP A 173 5.37 36.14 -24.02
N HIS A 174 5.67 37.29 -24.63
CA HIS A 174 5.78 37.42 -26.08
C HIS A 174 6.95 36.57 -26.59
N PRO A 175 6.79 35.84 -27.72
CA PRO A 175 7.85 34.99 -28.26
C PRO A 175 9.18 35.71 -28.48
N ASP A 176 9.16 36.98 -28.88
CA ASP A 176 10.39 37.79 -29.07
C ASP A 176 11.22 37.96 -27.78
N ARG A 177 10.58 38.32 -26.66
CA ARG A 177 11.28 38.43 -25.37
C ARG A 177 11.70 37.07 -24.83
N PHE A 178 10.86 36.05 -25.06
CA PHE A 178 11.13 34.71 -24.59
C PHE A 178 12.28 34.04 -25.37
N GLN A 179 12.44 34.34 -26.66
CA GLN A 179 13.56 33.85 -27.47
C GLN A 179 14.93 34.24 -26.89
N ARG A 180 15.03 35.44 -26.28
CA ARG A 180 16.26 35.87 -25.60
C ARG A 180 16.59 35.00 -24.37
N LEU A 181 15.56 34.45 -23.72
CA LEU A 181 15.71 33.53 -22.58
C LEU A 181 16.02 32.10 -23.02
N LEU A 182 15.54 31.65 -24.19
CA LEU A 182 15.80 30.31 -24.75
C LEU A 182 17.30 30.02 -24.90
N GLY A 183 18.12 31.03 -25.19
CA GLY A 183 19.58 30.88 -25.26
C GLY A 183 20.22 30.48 -23.93
N ARG A 184 19.59 30.83 -22.79
CA ARG A 184 20.08 30.56 -21.42
C ARG A 184 19.43 29.34 -20.78
N ILE A 185 18.43 28.75 -21.43
CA ILE A 185 17.73 27.57 -20.94
C ILE A 185 18.54 26.31 -21.26
N VAL A 186 18.59 25.41 -20.28
CA VAL A 186 19.22 24.09 -20.36
C VAL A 186 18.59 23.30 -21.53
N PRO A 187 19.38 22.74 -22.48
CA PRO A 187 18.88 22.15 -23.73
C PRO A 187 17.73 21.15 -23.54
N GLU A 188 17.81 20.31 -22.52
CA GLU A 188 16.88 19.24 -22.18
C GLU A 188 15.49 19.76 -21.78
N GLU A 189 15.40 21.01 -21.34
CA GLU A 189 14.14 21.62 -20.90
C GLU A 189 13.61 22.68 -21.87
N ARG A 190 14.36 23.01 -22.93
CA ARG A 190 13.97 24.03 -23.92
C ARG A 190 12.60 23.76 -24.54
N GLU A 191 12.33 22.52 -24.94
CA GLU A 191 11.05 22.16 -25.54
C GLU A 191 9.89 22.30 -24.55
N LYS A 192 10.06 21.79 -23.33
CA LYS A 192 9.06 21.88 -22.25
C LYS A 192 8.72 23.33 -21.92
N ILE A 193 9.74 24.18 -21.82
CA ILE A 193 9.57 25.60 -21.49
C ILE A 193 8.92 26.35 -22.66
N LYS A 194 9.29 26.04 -23.91
CA LYS A 194 8.68 26.62 -25.11
C LYS A 194 7.20 26.25 -25.23
N GLU A 195 6.86 25.00 -24.97
CA GLU A 195 5.47 24.52 -24.93
C GLU A 195 4.67 25.28 -23.86
N GLY A 196 5.17 25.33 -22.63
CA GLY A 196 4.50 26.02 -21.53
C GLY A 196 4.33 27.52 -21.78
N ALA A 197 5.34 28.20 -22.33
CA ALA A 197 5.23 29.60 -22.71
C ALA A 197 4.19 29.83 -23.82
N GLY A 198 4.10 28.89 -24.77
CA GLY A 198 3.06 28.90 -25.80
C GLY A 198 1.65 28.78 -25.24
N VAL A 199 1.45 27.91 -24.24
CA VAL A 199 0.16 27.79 -23.53
C VAL A 199 -0.19 29.11 -22.84
N VAL A 200 0.75 29.70 -22.08
CA VAL A 200 0.53 30.98 -21.39
C VAL A 200 0.16 32.09 -22.38
N ALA A 201 0.89 32.21 -23.49
CA ALA A 201 0.64 33.23 -24.50
C ALA A 201 -0.76 33.09 -25.14
N ARG A 202 -1.22 31.86 -25.44
CA ARG A 202 -2.56 31.60 -25.96
C ARG A 202 -3.64 32.02 -24.96
N VAL A 203 -3.50 31.57 -23.71
CA VAL A 203 -4.45 31.93 -22.64
C VAL A 203 -4.54 33.45 -22.47
N LEU A 204 -3.40 34.15 -22.48
CA LEU A 204 -3.38 35.61 -22.37
C LEU A 204 -4.03 36.31 -23.58
N ASN A 205 -3.97 35.72 -24.77
CA ASN A 205 -4.67 36.24 -25.96
C ASN A 205 -6.19 36.02 -25.86
N ASP A 206 -6.63 34.88 -25.33
CA ASP A 206 -8.05 34.55 -25.17
C ASP A 206 -8.73 35.40 -24.09
N LEU A 207 -7.96 35.95 -23.14
CA LEU A 207 -8.46 36.83 -22.08
C LEU A 207 -8.69 38.30 -22.52
N LYS A 208 -8.30 38.66 -23.75
CA LYS A 208 -8.28 40.04 -24.26
C LYS A 208 -9.68 40.64 -24.46
#